data_AF-A0A3D1GZR8-F1
#
_entry.id   AF-A0A3D1GZR8-F1
#
_cell.length_a   1.000
_cell.length_b   1.000
_cell.length_c   1.000
_cell.angle_alpha   90.00
_cell.angle_beta   90.00
_cell.angle_gamma   90.00
#
_symmetry.space_group_name_H-M   'P 1'
#
loop_
_entity.id
_entity.type
_entity.pdbx_description
1 polymer ?
#
loop_
_entity_poly.entity_id
_entity_poly.type
_entity_poly.pdbx_seq_one_letter_code
_entity_poly.pdbx_strand_id
1 'polypeptide(L)' 'MMTIEEYRAAVLKALLDAKNEDGTPAITAKEAEEALRGFTDDELNDGILWNTPEDVAAIILEGV' A
#
# COMPACT_ATOMS: atom_id res chain seq x y z
N MET A 1 -3.33 -4.73 -17.56
CA MET A 1 -2.75 -5.17 -16.28
C MET A 1 -1.67 -4.17 -15.93
N MET A 2 -1.67 -3.63 -14.71
CA MET A 2 -0.63 -2.69 -14.28
C MET A 2 0.73 -3.40 -14.23
N THR A 3 1.81 -2.66 -14.41
CA THR A 3 3.16 -3.15 -14.09
C THR A 3 3.34 -3.20 -12.57
N ILE A 4 4.37 -3.91 -12.12
CA ILE A 4 4.70 -3.95 -10.69
C ILE A 4 5.04 -2.57 -10.12
N GLU A 5 5.66 -1.70 -10.93
CA GLU A 5 5.98 -0.32 -10.55
C GLU A 5 4.70 0.52 -10.42
N GLU A 6 3.76 0.39 -11.37
CA GLU A 6 2.47 1.06 -11.31
C GLU A 6 1.65 0.58 -10.11
N TYR A 7 1.66 -0.73 -9.84
CA TYR A 7 0.96 -1.31 -8.70
C TYR A 7 1.55 -0.84 -7.37
N ARG A 8 2.88 -0.88 -7.23
CA ARG A 8 3.59 -0.37 -6.05
C ARG A 8 3.30 1.12 -5.82
N ALA A 9 3.30 1.92 -6.87
CA ALA A 9 2.96 3.35 -6.77
C ALA A 9 1.48 3.55 -6.37
N ALA A 10 0.57 2.71 -6.86
CA ALA A 10 -0.84 2.76 -6.49
C ALA A 10 -1.06 2.36 -5.02
N VAL A 11 -0.38 1.33 -4.52
CA VAL A 11 -0.44 0.93 -3.10
C VAL A 11 0.09 2.06 -2.22
N LEU A 12 1.23 2.65 -2.59
CA LEU A 12 1.78 3.80 -1.87
C LEU A 12 0.79 4.96 -1.82
N LYS A 13 0.16 5.28 -2.96
CA LYS A 13 -0.86 6.33 -3.01
C LYS A 13 -2.04 6.02 -2.09
N ALA A 14 -2.54 4.79 -2.11
CA ALA A 14 -3.64 4.37 -1.25
C ALA A 14 -3.29 4.48 0.25
N LEU A 15 -2.05 4.15 0.63
CA LEU A 15 -1.53 4.36 1.99
C LEU A 15 -1.54 5.85 2.39
N LEU A 16 -1.11 6.74 1.49
CA LEU A 16 -1.05 8.18 1.76
C LEU A 16 -2.42 8.87 1.75
N ASP A 17 -3.35 8.36 0.96
CA ASP A 17 -4.73 8.85 0.89
C ASP A 17 -5.59 8.31 2.06
N ALA A 18 -5.16 7.23 2.72
CA ALA A 18 -5.84 6.65 3.87
C ALA A 18 -5.84 7.61 5.07
N LYS A 19 -7.02 7.70 5.71
CA LYS A 19 -7.25 8.57 6.85
C LYS A 19 -7.90 7.79 7.98
N ASN A 20 -7.56 8.16 9.21
CA ASN A 20 -8.24 7.71 10.41
C ASN A 20 -9.66 8.29 10.48
N GLU A 21 -10.48 7.79 11.41
CA GLU A 21 -11.85 8.27 11.63
C GLU A 21 -11.92 9.78 11.93
N ASP A 22 -10.86 10.36 12.49
CA ASP A 22 -10.74 11.79 12.79
C ASP A 22 -10.29 12.65 11.58
N GLY A 23 -10.05 12.02 10.43
CA GLY A 23 -9.62 12.69 9.19
C GLY A 23 -8.13 13.00 9.11
N THR A 24 -7.33 12.61 10.11
CA THR A 24 -5.86 12.67 10.03
C THR A 24 -5.31 11.56 9.14
N PRO A 25 -4.14 11.74 8.51
CA PRO A 25 -3.49 10.67 7.75
C PRO A 25 -3.29 9.43 8.62
N ALA A 26 -3.61 8.24 8.08
CA ALA A 26 -3.45 6.98 8.80
C ALA A 26 -1.98 6.63 9.04
N ILE A 27 -1.09 7.10 8.16
CA ILE A 27 0.34 6.81 8.16
C ILE A 27 1.11 7.99 7.59
N THR A 28 2.35 8.22 8.03
CA THR A 28 3.22 9.22 7.40
C THR A 28 3.81 8.71 6.09
N ALA A 29 4.26 9.63 5.23
CA ALA A 29 4.89 9.23 3.97
C ALA A 29 6.12 8.35 4.16
N LYS A 30 6.92 8.63 5.19
CA LYS A 30 8.10 7.83 5.51
C LYS A 30 7.70 6.41 5.94
N GLU A 31 6.73 6.28 6.83
CA GLU A 31 6.25 4.98 7.32
C GLU A 31 5.60 4.18 6.19
N ALA A 32 4.85 4.81 5.28
CA ALA A 32 4.26 4.15 4.12
C ALA A 32 5.33 3.61 3.17
N GLU A 33 6.39 4.38 2.91
CA GLU A 33 7.53 3.91 2.12
C GLU A 33 8.29 2.77 2.82
N GLU A 34 8.50 2.85 4.13
CA GLU A 34 9.18 1.80 4.90
C GLU A 34 8.35 0.51 4.95
N ALA A 35 7.03 0.61 5.18
CA ALA A 35 6.12 -0.53 5.19
C ALA A 35 6.05 -1.20 3.81
N LEU A 36 5.95 -0.41 2.73
CA LEU A 36 5.89 -0.94 1.37
C LEU A 36 7.22 -1.54 0.90
N ARG A 37 8.36 -1.06 1.42
CA ARG A 37 9.69 -1.70 1.21
C ARG A 37 9.79 -3.07 1.88
N GLY A 38 8.93 -3.37 2.85
CA GLY A 38 8.83 -4.70 3.45
C GLY A 38 8.39 -5.78 2.47
N PHE A 39 7.77 -5.41 1.34
CA PHE A 39 7.31 -6.33 0.30
C PHE A 39 8.25 -6.35 -0.89
N THR A 40 8.64 -7.56 -1.27
CA THR A 40 9.38 -7.82 -2.51
C THR A 40 8.49 -7.64 -3.75
N ASP A 41 9.12 -7.49 -4.91
CA ASP A 41 8.37 -7.37 -6.17
C ASP A 41 7.58 -8.65 -6.48
N ASP A 42 8.11 -9.84 -6.16
CA ASP A 42 7.38 -11.11 -6.32
C ASP A 42 6.12 -11.17 -5.45
N GLU A 43 6.18 -10.77 -4.18
CA GLU A 43 5.02 -10.76 -3.27
C GLU A 43 3.92 -9.79 -3.75
N LEU A 44 4.30 -8.61 -4.23
CA LEU A 44 3.35 -7.65 -4.78
C LEU A 44 2.78 -8.13 -6.13
N ASN A 45 3.59 -8.81 -6.94
CA ASN A 45 3.17 -9.34 -8.24
C ASN A 45 2.26 -10.56 -8.11
N ASP A 46 2.40 -11.36 -7.05
CA ASP A 46 1.40 -12.36 -6.68
C ASP A 46 0.11 -11.69 -6.20
N GLY A 47 0.24 -10.59 -5.43
CA GLY A 47 -0.88 -9.81 -4.92
C GLY A 47 -1.74 -9.15 -6.00
N ILE A 48 -1.15 -8.67 -7.11
CA ILE A 48 -1.83 -7.90 -8.16
C ILE A 48 -2.97 -8.65 -8.86
N LEU A 49 -2.93 -9.98 -8.85
CA LEU A 49 -3.96 -10.83 -9.47
C LEU A 49 -5.21 -10.98 -8.58
N TRP A 50 -5.06 -10.76 -7.27
CA TRP A 50 -6.07 -11.09 -6.27
C TRP A 50 -6.52 -9.90 -5.43
N ASN A 51 -5.73 -8.83 -5.38
CA ASN A 51 -5.96 -7.67 -4.52
C ASN A 51 -5.92 -6.38 -5.33
N THR A 52 -6.74 -5.41 -4.92
CA THR A 52 -6.59 -4.03 -5.38
C THR A 52 -5.47 -3.33 -4.58
N PRO A 53 -4.88 -2.25 -5.11
CA PRO A 53 -3.93 -1.45 -4.35
C PRO A 53 -4.46 -0.98 -2.99
N GLU A 54 -5.75 -0.67 -2.92
CA GLU A 54 -6.45 -0.26 -1.70
C GLU A 54 -6.56 -1.41 -0.69
N ASP A 55 -6.84 -2.64 -1.14
CA ASP A 55 -6.89 -3.82 -0.26
C ASP A 55 -5.51 -4.09 0.37
N VAL A 56 -4.44 -4.00 -0.42
CA VAL A 56 -3.08 -4.16 0.09
C VAL A 56 -2.70 -3.04 1.06
N ALA A 57 -3.09 -1.79 0.75
CA ALA A 57 -2.87 -0.68 1.66
C ALA A 57 -3.59 -0.89 3.00
N ALA A 58 -4.82 -1.41 2.99
CA ALA A 58 -5.55 -1.74 4.20
C ALA A 58 -4.85 -2.83 5.02
N ILE A 59 -4.39 -3.91 4.38
CA ILE A 59 -3.62 -4.98 5.04
C ILE A 59 -2.33 -4.45 5.66
N ILE A 60 -1.63 -3.55 4.97
CA ILE A 60 -0.43 -2.90 5.49
C ILE A 60 -0.77 -2.07 6.73
N LEU A 61 -1.82 -1.24 6.68
CA LEU A 61 -2.23 -0.40 7.81
C LEU A 61 -2.70 -1.21 9.02
N GLU A 62 -3.27 -2.40 8.84
CA GLU A 62 -3.61 -3.31 9.94
C GLU A 62 -2.38 -3.86 10.68
N GLY A 63 -1.22 -3.89 10.02
CA GLY A 63 0.04 -4.41 10.57
C GLY A 63 0.99 -3.38 11.17
N VAL A 64 0.64 -2.08 11.10
CA VAL A 64 1.45 -0.95 11.61
C VAL A 64 0.99 -0.57 13.01
#